data_AF-A0A2H0DHS9-F1
#
_entry.id   AF-A0A2H0DHS9-F1
#
_cell.length_a   1.000
_cell.length_b   1.000
_cell.length_c   1.000
_cell.angle_alpha   90.00
_cell.angle_beta   90.00
_cell.angle_gamma   90.00
#
_symmetry.space_group_name_H-M   'P 1'
#
loop_
_entity.id
_entity.type
_entity.pdbx_description
1 polymer ?
#
loop_
_entity_poly.entity_id
_entity_poly.type
_entity_poly.pdbx_seq_one_letter_code
_entity_poly.pdbx_strand_id
1 'polypeptide(L)'
;MGLPKRSSKPSEPKRPPPPAGSVRRGFERAFALARGGFGGFFSICVLTRVPPYLLRFLYILVFIDAADDPGPLNLSAAVAVILYEGLSWVLGALALAAAISAADQGRPLSVIGAFRAGFARLSAGLKTAALGGIFVGVGLAALLIPGLILLYQFSFAWFAVAVEGLEGKAALDSSRALVRAYPTRTLATLGLAAALSLGVAGAAMGSLNLALGFVYGLFDLPENSLATAFVFDLARRVVFQCVPVAVAVYWWVAYAEFAAKVRPEKSGDEIELIAL
;
A
#
# COMPACT_ATOMS: atom_id res chain seq x y z
N MET A 1 -59.97 9.28 -0.05
CA MET A 1 -58.51 9.52 -0.20
C MET A 1 -57.81 8.17 -0.34
N GLY A 2 -57.42 7.79 -1.56
CA GLY A 2 -56.75 6.51 -1.82
C GLY A 2 -55.24 6.64 -1.59
N LEU A 3 -54.67 5.81 -0.73
CA LEU A 3 -53.22 5.75 -0.50
C LEU A 3 -52.52 5.27 -1.79
N PRO A 4 -51.42 5.93 -2.23
CA PRO A 4 -50.68 5.50 -3.41
C PRO A 4 -50.11 4.09 -3.19
N LYS A 5 -50.45 3.17 -4.09
CA LYS A 5 -49.90 1.81 -4.13
C LYS A 5 -48.38 1.89 -4.15
N ARG A 6 -47.72 1.35 -3.11
CA ARG A 6 -46.27 1.15 -3.08
C ARG A 6 -45.88 0.30 -4.28
N SER A 7 -45.22 0.93 -5.26
CA SER A 7 -44.55 0.25 -6.36
C SER A 7 -43.52 -0.69 -5.74
N SER A 8 -43.72 -1.99 -5.92
CA SER A 8 -42.78 -3.02 -5.48
C SER A 8 -41.44 -2.75 -6.15
N LYS A 9 -40.41 -2.40 -5.37
CA LYS A 9 -39.03 -2.30 -5.89
C LYS A 9 -38.74 -3.58 -6.67
N PRO A 10 -38.39 -3.50 -7.97
CA PRO A 10 -38.06 -4.68 -8.75
C PRO A 10 -36.99 -5.46 -8.00
N SER A 11 -37.28 -6.75 -7.74
CA SER A 11 -36.38 -7.64 -7.02
C SER A 11 -35.03 -7.62 -7.74
N GLU A 12 -34.02 -7.09 -7.07
CA GLU A 12 -32.68 -6.96 -7.61
C GLU A 12 -32.23 -8.36 -8.05
N PRO A 13 -31.91 -8.57 -9.34
CA PRO A 13 -31.61 -9.91 -9.85
C PRO A 13 -30.43 -10.48 -9.07
N LYS A 14 -30.66 -11.63 -8.41
CA LYS A 14 -29.61 -12.39 -7.70
C LYS A 14 -28.49 -12.68 -8.69
N ARG A 15 -27.37 -11.96 -8.59
CA ARG A 15 -26.21 -12.19 -9.46
C ARG A 15 -25.71 -13.63 -9.23
N PRO A 16 -25.43 -14.38 -10.30
CA PRO A 16 -24.91 -15.74 -10.17
C PRO A 16 -23.57 -15.72 -9.42
N PRO A 17 -23.28 -16.79 -8.63
CA PRO A 17 -21.98 -16.92 -7.99
C PRO A 17 -20.87 -16.91 -9.05
N PRO A 18 -19.70 -16.35 -8.73
CA PRO A 18 -18.58 -16.35 -9.67
C PRO A 18 -18.20 -17.81 -10.00
N PRO A 19 -17.71 -18.07 -11.23
CA PRO A 19 -17.22 -19.39 -11.58
C PRO A 19 -16.09 -19.80 -10.61
N ALA A 20 -16.08 -21.07 -10.21
CA ALA A 20 -15.22 -21.66 -9.17
C ALA A 20 -13.68 -21.53 -9.40
N GLY A 21 -13.23 -20.84 -10.45
CA GLY A 21 -11.83 -20.57 -10.76
C GLY A 21 -11.43 -19.09 -10.74
N SER A 22 -12.25 -18.15 -10.25
CA SER A 22 -11.88 -16.72 -10.28
C SER A 22 -10.69 -16.40 -9.36
N VAL A 23 -10.66 -16.95 -8.14
CA VAL A 23 -9.59 -16.66 -7.16
C VAL A 23 -8.24 -17.18 -7.64
N ARG A 24 -8.20 -18.40 -8.17
CA ARG A 24 -7.00 -19.00 -8.75
C ARG A 24 -6.47 -18.17 -9.93
N ARG A 25 -7.35 -17.77 -10.86
CA ARG A 25 -6.95 -16.91 -11.98
C ARG A 25 -6.43 -15.54 -11.54
N GLY A 26 -7.05 -14.93 -10.53
CA GLY A 26 -6.55 -13.69 -9.93
C GLY A 26 -5.16 -13.87 -9.33
N PHE A 27 -4.92 -14.96 -8.61
CA PHE A 27 -3.60 -15.27 -8.06
C PHE A 27 -2.55 -15.54 -9.15
N GLU A 28 -2.88 -16.33 -10.17
CA GLU A 28 -1.99 -16.61 -11.30
C GLU A 28 -1.62 -15.33 -12.06
N ARG A 29 -2.58 -14.42 -12.28
CA ARG A 29 -2.33 -13.10 -12.87
C ARG A 29 -1.45 -12.23 -11.97
N ALA A 30 -1.75 -12.15 -10.68
CA ALA A 30 -0.94 -11.39 -9.73
C ALA A 30 0.49 -11.91 -9.66
N PHE A 31 0.66 -13.23 -9.64
CA PHE A 31 1.98 -13.87 -9.63
C PHE A 31 2.75 -13.62 -10.93
N ALA A 32 2.10 -13.72 -12.09
CA ALA A 32 2.71 -13.41 -13.38
C ALA A 32 3.18 -11.95 -13.45
N LEU A 33 2.35 -11.00 -13.01
CA LEU A 33 2.71 -9.58 -12.92
C LEU A 33 3.88 -9.35 -11.97
N ALA A 34 3.81 -9.93 -10.76
CA ALA A 34 4.85 -9.79 -9.76
C ALA A 34 6.18 -10.34 -10.29
N ARG A 35 6.17 -11.51 -10.92
CA ARG A 35 7.37 -12.15 -11.49
C ARG A 35 7.96 -11.34 -12.64
N GLY A 36 7.12 -10.84 -13.56
CA GLY A 36 7.58 -10.07 -14.72
C GLY A 36 8.11 -8.67 -14.36
N GLY A 37 7.53 -8.04 -13.33
CA GLY A 37 7.85 -6.67 -12.91
C GLY A 37 8.67 -6.55 -11.63
N PHE A 38 9.09 -7.67 -11.00
CA PHE A 38 9.63 -7.69 -9.64
C PHE A 38 10.74 -6.67 -9.41
N GLY A 39 11.76 -6.66 -10.27
CA GLY A 39 12.92 -5.79 -10.11
C GLY A 39 12.55 -4.30 -10.10
N GLY A 40 11.58 -3.89 -10.92
CA GLY A 40 11.12 -2.51 -10.95
C GLY A 40 10.21 -2.15 -9.78
N PHE A 41 9.29 -3.03 -9.39
CA PHE A 41 8.46 -2.84 -8.19
C PHE A 41 9.33 -2.75 -6.92
N PHE A 42 10.31 -3.65 -6.80
CA PHE A 42 11.27 -3.65 -5.71
C PHE A 42 12.10 -2.37 -5.69
N SER A 43 12.58 -1.91 -6.86
CA SER A 43 13.32 -0.65 -6.96
C SER A 43 12.48 0.55 -6.49
N ILE A 44 11.20 0.62 -6.85
CA ILE A 44 10.28 1.66 -6.38
C ILE A 44 10.16 1.62 -4.85
N CYS A 45 9.97 0.44 -4.25
CA CYS A 45 9.88 0.30 -2.80
C CYS A 45 11.19 0.68 -2.11
N VAL A 46 12.35 0.26 -2.63
CA VAL A 46 13.66 0.62 -2.08
C VAL A 46 13.88 2.13 -2.13
N LEU A 47 13.67 2.76 -3.29
CA LEU A 47 13.88 4.20 -3.48
C LEU A 47 12.94 5.08 -2.63
N THR A 48 11.74 4.59 -2.33
CA THR A 48 10.80 5.33 -1.47
C THR A 48 11.02 5.10 0.01
N ARG A 49 11.52 3.93 0.41
CA ARG A 49 11.55 3.55 1.83
C ARG A 49 12.91 3.64 2.47
N VAL A 50 13.99 3.34 1.73
CA VAL A 50 15.35 3.39 2.28
C VAL A 50 15.77 4.81 2.67
N PRO A 51 15.55 5.86 1.85
CA PRO A 51 16.00 7.20 2.23
C PRO A 51 15.36 7.75 3.51
N PRO A 52 14.03 7.61 3.76
CA PRO A 52 13.44 7.98 5.06
C PRO A 52 14.05 7.25 6.24
N TYR A 53 14.40 5.98 6.08
CA TYR A 53 15.04 5.23 7.16
C TYR A 53 16.47 5.68 7.43
N LEU A 54 17.23 6.00 6.38
CA LEU A 54 18.57 6.59 6.56
C LEU A 54 18.45 7.94 7.27
N LEU A 55 17.50 8.79 6.89
CA LEU A 55 17.27 10.07 7.55
C LEU A 55 16.89 9.89 9.02
N ARG A 56 15.98 8.96 9.32
CA ARG A 56 15.59 8.64 10.70
C ARG A 56 16.75 8.08 11.52
N PHE A 57 17.58 7.24 10.92
CA PHE A 57 18.77 6.73 11.58
C PHE A 57 19.76 7.85 11.89
N LEU A 58 20.05 8.73 10.93
CA LEU A 58 20.89 9.91 11.15
C LEU A 58 20.31 10.82 12.23
N TYR A 59 18.99 11.01 12.25
CA TYR A 59 18.31 11.74 13.31
C TYR A 59 18.57 11.10 14.68
N ILE A 60 18.42 9.77 14.81
CA ILE A 60 18.70 9.08 16.08
C ILE A 60 20.17 9.23 16.47
N LEU A 61 21.12 9.17 15.54
CA LEU A 61 22.54 9.35 15.84
C LEU A 61 22.88 10.74 16.35
N VAL A 62 22.31 11.78 15.72
CA VAL A 62 22.60 13.17 16.07
C VAL A 62 21.94 13.57 17.39
N PHE A 63 20.78 12.98 17.71
CA PHE A 63 19.95 13.37 18.85
C PHE A 63 19.84 12.30 19.94
N ILE A 64 20.76 11.33 19.98
CA ILE A 64 20.72 10.21 20.93
C ILE A 64 20.80 10.69 22.40
N ASP A 65 21.62 11.72 22.65
CA ASP A 65 21.80 12.35 23.96
C ASP A 65 20.72 13.38 24.29
N ALA A 66 19.90 13.72 23.29
CA ALA A 66 18.88 14.77 23.40
C ALA A 66 17.51 14.22 23.87
N ALA A 67 17.48 12.95 24.27
CA ALA A 67 16.30 12.27 24.82
C ALA A 67 15.91 12.80 26.21
N ASP A 68 16.88 13.32 26.97
CA ASP A 68 16.66 13.79 28.35
C ASP A 68 16.14 15.24 28.40
N ASP A 69 16.34 16.04 27.35
CA ASP A 69 15.75 17.38 27.22
C ASP A 69 15.39 17.67 25.75
N PRO A 70 14.13 17.42 25.33
CA PRO A 70 13.69 17.67 23.96
C PRO A 70 13.52 19.17 23.73
N GLY A 71 14.65 19.86 23.54
CA GLY A 71 14.66 21.25 23.09
C GLY A 71 13.90 21.44 21.76
N PRO A 72 13.51 22.67 21.42
CA PRO A 72 12.69 22.97 20.23
C PRO A 72 13.31 22.48 18.90
N LEU A 73 14.64 22.41 18.82
CA LEU A 73 15.37 21.83 17.69
C LEU A 73 15.01 20.34 17.47
N ASN A 74 14.92 19.54 18.53
CA ASN A 74 14.61 18.11 18.47
C ASN A 74 13.18 17.89 17.97
N LEU A 75 12.22 18.67 18.47
CA LEU A 75 10.82 18.57 18.04
C LEU A 75 10.67 18.91 16.55
N SER A 76 11.32 19.97 16.07
CA SER A 76 11.24 20.37 14.66
C SER A 76 11.83 19.31 13.72
N ALA A 77 12.96 18.71 14.09
CA ALA A 77 13.60 17.66 13.31
C ALA A 77 12.79 16.34 13.34
N ALA A 78 12.20 15.97 14.49
CA ALA A 78 11.28 14.83 14.58
C ALA A 78 10.06 15.01 13.65
N VAL A 79 9.45 16.20 13.67
CA VAL A 79 8.32 16.54 12.79
C VAL A 79 8.74 16.44 11.32
N ALA A 80 9.91 16.96 10.94
CA ALA A 80 10.41 16.87 9.58
C ALA A 80 10.61 15.41 9.11
N VAL A 81 11.17 14.54 9.95
CA VAL A 81 11.33 13.11 9.67
C VAL A 81 9.96 12.45 9.47
N ILE A 82 8.99 12.71 10.34
CA ILE A 82 7.63 12.16 10.23
C ILE A 82 6.94 12.61 8.94
N LEU A 83 7.04 13.90 8.61
CA LEU A 83 6.47 14.43 7.37
C LEU A 83 7.12 13.80 6.13
N TYR A 84 8.44 13.62 6.15
CA TYR A 84 9.17 12.98 5.06
C TYR A 84 8.83 11.49 4.91
N GLU A 85 8.69 10.76 6.02
CA GLU A 85 8.23 9.36 6.03
C GLU A 85 6.82 9.25 5.43
N GLY A 86 5.89 10.11 5.86
CA GLY A 86 4.52 10.15 5.34
C GLY A 86 4.47 10.48 3.85
N LEU A 87 5.23 11.48 3.41
CA LEU A 87 5.34 11.87 2.00
C LEU A 87 5.87 10.72 1.14
N SER A 88 6.94 10.09 1.59
CA SER A 88 7.58 8.96 0.91
C SER A 88 6.65 7.75 0.82
N TRP A 89 5.84 7.50 1.85
CA TRP A 89 4.79 6.47 1.83
C TRP A 89 3.74 6.72 0.75
N VAL A 90 3.21 7.95 0.68
CA VAL A 90 2.20 8.33 -0.32
C VAL A 90 2.79 8.21 -1.74
N LEU A 91 3.98 8.77 -1.96
CA LEU A 91 4.64 8.71 -3.26
C LEU A 91 4.91 7.26 -3.68
N GLY A 92 5.41 6.43 -2.77
CA GLY A 92 5.67 5.01 -3.03
C GLY A 92 4.41 4.24 -3.40
N ALA A 93 3.30 4.47 -2.68
CA ALA A 93 2.01 3.85 -3.00
C ALA A 93 1.49 4.25 -4.39
N LEU A 94 1.57 5.53 -4.74
CA LEU A 94 1.13 6.02 -6.04
C LEU A 94 2.02 5.52 -7.20
N ALA A 95 3.34 5.60 -7.04
CA ALA A 95 4.29 5.13 -8.04
C ALA A 95 4.15 3.62 -8.27
N LEU A 96 3.98 2.85 -7.20
CA LEU A 96 3.78 1.40 -7.29
C LEU A 96 2.44 1.07 -7.96
N ALA A 97 1.35 1.76 -7.61
CA ALA A 97 0.06 1.58 -8.28
C ALA A 97 0.13 1.90 -9.78
N ALA A 98 0.81 2.98 -10.16
CA ALA A 98 1.02 3.35 -11.56
C ALA A 98 1.87 2.30 -12.31
N ALA A 99 2.96 1.81 -11.69
CA ALA A 99 3.82 0.80 -12.28
C ALA A 99 3.08 -0.53 -12.50
N ILE A 100 2.28 -0.97 -11.51
CA ILE A 100 1.50 -2.21 -11.63
C ILE A 100 0.44 -2.05 -12.72
N SER A 101 -0.25 -0.91 -12.77
CA SER A 101 -1.21 -0.60 -13.83
C SER A 101 -0.59 -0.65 -15.22
N ALA A 102 0.62 -0.08 -15.40
CA ALA A 102 1.33 -0.11 -16.67
C ALA A 102 1.72 -1.53 -17.08
N ALA A 103 2.25 -2.32 -16.13
CA ALA A 103 2.62 -3.71 -16.36
C ALA A 103 1.40 -4.58 -16.72
N ASP A 104 0.26 -4.35 -16.07
CA ASP A 104 -1.00 -5.07 -16.34
C ASP A 104 -1.57 -4.78 -17.74
N GLN A 105 -1.21 -3.64 -18.32
CA GLN A 105 -1.53 -3.26 -19.70
C GLN A 105 -0.44 -3.67 -20.70
N GLY A 106 0.58 -4.43 -20.27
CA GLY A 106 1.69 -4.86 -21.12
C GLY A 106 2.65 -3.73 -21.53
N ARG A 107 2.57 -2.56 -20.89
CA ARG A 107 3.49 -1.44 -21.16
C ARG A 107 4.83 -1.66 -20.44
N PRO A 108 5.96 -1.23 -21.03
CA PRO A 108 7.26 -1.40 -20.41
C PRO A 108 7.33 -0.64 -19.08
N LEU A 109 7.90 -1.28 -18.08
CA LEU A 109 7.99 -0.73 -16.74
C LEU A 109 9.25 0.16 -16.61
N SER A 110 9.04 1.47 -16.59
CA SER A 110 10.08 2.45 -16.26
C SER A 110 9.90 2.93 -14.83
N VAL A 111 10.90 2.70 -13.96
CA VAL A 111 10.91 3.19 -12.57
C VAL A 111 10.74 4.71 -12.53
N ILE A 112 11.45 5.42 -13.41
CA ILE A 112 11.35 6.89 -13.52
C ILE A 112 9.95 7.30 -13.99
N GLY A 113 9.38 6.58 -14.97
CA GLY A 113 8.02 6.81 -15.44
C GLY A 113 6.97 6.63 -14.33
N ALA A 114 7.13 5.60 -13.50
CA ALA A 114 6.27 5.34 -12.35
C ALA A 114 6.37 6.44 -11.29
N PHE A 115 7.58 6.94 -10.99
CA PHE A 115 7.74 8.09 -10.09
C PHE A 115 7.14 9.36 -10.65
N ARG A 116 7.35 9.66 -11.94
CA ARG A 116 6.73 10.82 -12.60
C ARG A 116 5.21 10.76 -12.52
N ALA A 117 4.62 9.58 -12.73
CA ALA A 117 3.20 9.33 -12.54
C ALA A 117 2.75 9.60 -11.10
N GLY A 118 3.48 9.06 -10.12
CA GLY A 118 3.22 9.28 -8.71
C GLY A 118 3.30 10.75 -8.30
N PHE A 119 4.32 11.48 -8.77
CA PHE A 119 4.48 12.92 -8.53
C PHE A 119 3.35 13.75 -9.14
N ALA A 120 2.91 13.42 -10.36
CA ALA A 120 1.78 14.10 -11.01
C ALA A 120 0.48 13.99 -10.19
N ARG A 121 0.34 12.96 -9.34
CA ARG A 121 -0.82 12.73 -8.47
C ARG A 121 -0.52 12.93 -6.99
N LEU A 122 0.65 13.47 -6.63
CA LEU A 122 1.08 13.55 -5.24
C LEU A 122 0.16 14.44 -4.39
N SER A 123 -0.29 15.57 -4.92
CA SER A 123 -1.22 16.47 -4.23
C SER A 123 -2.57 15.79 -3.96
N ALA A 124 -3.14 15.11 -4.96
CA ALA A 124 -4.36 14.32 -4.84
C ALA A 124 -4.19 13.18 -3.81
N GLY A 125 -3.05 12.49 -3.85
CA GLY A 125 -2.68 11.45 -2.90
C GLY A 125 -2.59 11.98 -1.47
N LEU A 126 -1.91 13.12 -1.25
CA LEU A 126 -1.78 13.75 0.05
C LEU A 126 -3.12 14.22 0.62
N LYS A 127 -3.98 14.84 -0.20
CA LYS A 127 -5.35 15.22 0.21
C LYS A 127 -6.16 13.98 0.64
N THR A 128 -6.07 12.90 -0.13
CA THR A 128 -6.77 11.64 0.16
C THR A 128 -6.23 10.98 1.43
N ALA A 129 -4.90 10.96 1.59
CA ALA A 129 -4.20 10.43 2.75
C ALA A 129 -4.57 11.20 4.02
N ALA A 130 -4.58 12.54 3.96
CA ALA A 130 -4.93 13.40 5.09
C ALA A 130 -6.39 13.18 5.51
N LEU A 131 -7.33 13.21 4.56
CA LEU A 131 -8.75 12.97 4.86
C LEU A 131 -8.99 11.55 5.39
N GLY A 132 -8.43 10.53 4.74
CA GLY A 132 -8.55 9.14 5.17
C GLY A 132 -7.93 8.93 6.55
N GLY A 133 -6.75 9.51 6.79
CA GLY A 133 -6.04 9.46 8.06
C GLY A 133 -6.81 10.14 9.19
N ILE A 134 -7.45 11.29 8.94
CA ILE A 134 -8.32 11.95 9.92
C ILE A 134 -9.53 11.05 10.25
N PHE A 135 -10.22 10.51 9.25
CA PHE A 135 -11.38 9.64 9.52
C PHE A 135 -11.00 8.38 10.28
N VAL A 136 -9.92 7.70 9.86
CA VAL A 136 -9.42 6.49 10.54
C VAL A 136 -8.91 6.83 11.93
N GLY A 137 -8.15 7.92 12.09
CA GLY A 137 -7.59 8.35 13.36
C GLY A 137 -8.66 8.73 14.39
N VAL A 138 -9.63 9.56 14.00
CA VAL A 138 -10.79 9.89 14.85
C VAL A 138 -11.61 8.63 15.15
N GLY A 139 -11.79 7.75 14.17
CA GLY A 139 -12.45 6.47 14.36
C GLY A 139 -11.76 5.62 15.43
N LEU A 140 -10.45 5.40 15.30
CA LEU A 140 -9.64 4.63 16.25
C LEU A 140 -9.60 5.26 17.64
N ALA A 141 -9.51 6.59 17.72
CA ALA A 141 -9.50 7.33 18.98
C ALA A 141 -10.85 7.26 19.72
N ALA A 142 -11.97 7.31 18.98
CA ALA A 142 -13.29 7.13 19.56
C ALA A 142 -13.50 5.68 20.00
N LEU A 143 -13.27 4.71 19.10
CA LEU A 143 -13.41 3.28 19.34
C LEU A 143 -12.57 2.48 18.33
N LEU A 144 -11.83 1.48 18.80
CA LEU A 144 -10.97 0.65 17.96
C LEU A 144 -11.71 0.02 16.76
N ILE A 145 -12.91 -0.52 16.97
CA ILE A 145 -13.67 -1.24 15.94
C ILE A 145 -14.11 -0.32 14.78
N PRO A 146 -14.79 0.83 15.00
CA PRO A 146 -15.08 1.81 13.96
C PRO A 146 -13.85 2.26 13.15
N GLY A 147 -12.72 2.50 13.81
CA GLY A 147 -11.47 2.87 13.14
C GLY A 147 -10.98 1.78 12.18
N LEU A 148 -10.99 0.53 12.62
CA LEU A 148 -10.64 -0.62 11.76
C LEU A 148 -11.62 -0.81 10.59
N ILE A 149 -12.92 -0.55 10.80
CA ILE A 149 -13.93 -0.61 9.72
C ILE A 149 -13.67 0.48 8.68
N LEU A 150 -13.25 1.69 9.08
CA LEU A 150 -12.90 2.76 8.14
C LEU A 150 -11.61 2.44 7.38
N LEU A 151 -10.59 1.93 8.08
CA LEU A 151 -9.35 1.47 7.46
C LEU A 151 -9.63 0.39 6.40
N TYR A 152 -10.50 -0.57 6.74
CA TYR A 152 -11.01 -1.59 5.83
C TYR A 152 -11.74 -1.01 4.61
N GLN A 153 -12.59 0.02 4.81
CA GLN A 153 -13.33 0.65 3.72
C GLN A 153 -12.45 1.50 2.77
N PHE A 154 -11.33 2.03 3.27
CA PHE A 154 -10.41 2.88 2.51
C PHE A 154 -9.20 2.12 1.95
N SER A 155 -9.21 0.79 2.02
CA SER A 155 -8.15 -0.10 1.56
C SER A 155 -7.74 0.08 0.09
N PHE A 156 -8.65 0.55 -0.77
CA PHE A 156 -8.43 0.73 -2.21
C PHE A 156 -8.26 2.18 -2.65
N ALA A 157 -8.25 3.14 -1.70
CA ALA A 157 -8.23 4.56 -2.03
C ALA A 157 -7.02 4.97 -2.90
N TRP A 158 -5.85 4.38 -2.67
CA TRP A 158 -4.64 4.68 -3.44
C TRP A 158 -4.77 4.34 -4.93
N PHE A 159 -5.46 3.24 -5.25
CA PHE A 159 -5.70 2.84 -6.63
C PHE A 159 -6.73 3.74 -7.31
N ALA A 160 -7.76 4.17 -6.57
CA ALA A 160 -8.70 5.17 -7.06
C ALA A 160 -7.99 6.50 -7.40
N VAL A 161 -7.00 6.91 -6.59
CA VAL A 161 -6.20 8.11 -6.90
C VAL A 161 -5.29 7.88 -8.10
N ALA A 162 -4.52 6.80 -8.11
CA ALA A 162 -3.50 6.56 -9.12
C ALA A 162 -4.08 6.23 -10.51
N VAL A 163 -5.19 5.50 -10.56
CA VAL A 163 -5.77 4.95 -11.80
C VAL A 163 -6.97 5.74 -12.27
N GLU A 164 -7.88 6.07 -11.35
CA GLU A 164 -9.13 6.77 -11.71
C GLU A 164 -8.97 8.29 -11.67
N GLY A 165 -7.80 8.79 -11.23
CA GLY A 165 -7.53 10.21 -11.10
C GLY A 165 -8.41 10.92 -10.06
N LEU A 166 -9.07 10.17 -9.17
CA LEU A 166 -9.93 10.73 -8.13
C LEU A 166 -9.09 11.35 -7.01
N GLU A 167 -9.66 12.30 -6.28
CA GLU A 167 -9.00 12.93 -5.13
C GLU A 167 -9.92 13.07 -3.92
N GLY A 168 -9.29 13.10 -2.73
CA GLY A 168 -9.93 13.39 -1.46
C GLY A 168 -11.11 12.47 -1.17
N LYS A 169 -12.27 13.07 -0.88
CA LYS A 169 -13.48 12.33 -0.53
C LYS A 169 -13.98 11.43 -1.67
N ALA A 170 -13.84 11.84 -2.94
CA ALA A 170 -14.29 11.04 -4.08
C ALA A 170 -13.52 9.72 -4.18
N ALA A 171 -12.21 9.73 -3.93
CA ALA A 171 -11.39 8.51 -3.89
C ALA A 171 -11.77 7.60 -2.72
N LEU A 172 -12.05 8.16 -1.54
CA LEU A 172 -12.50 7.41 -0.37
C LEU A 172 -13.89 6.77 -0.58
N ASP A 173 -14.83 7.52 -1.15
CA ASP A 173 -16.17 7.03 -1.47
C ASP A 173 -16.12 5.94 -2.56
N SER A 174 -15.22 6.10 -3.56
CA SER A 174 -14.94 5.07 -4.57
C SER A 174 -14.46 3.77 -3.94
N SER A 175 -13.45 3.84 -3.06
CA SER A 175 -12.96 2.69 -2.30
C SER A 175 -14.07 2.05 -1.45
N ARG A 176 -14.84 2.86 -0.72
CA ARG A 176 -15.93 2.39 0.14
C ARG A 176 -17.01 1.66 -0.66
N ALA A 177 -17.36 2.16 -1.84
CA ALA A 177 -18.33 1.53 -2.72
C ALA A 177 -17.83 0.15 -3.20
N LEU A 178 -16.56 0.03 -3.57
CA LEU A 178 -15.94 -1.25 -3.96
C LEU A 178 -15.97 -2.26 -2.82
N VAL A 179 -15.56 -1.84 -1.62
CA VAL A 179 -15.53 -2.70 -0.43
C VAL A 179 -16.94 -3.16 -0.02
N ARG A 180 -17.94 -2.27 -0.11
CA ARG A 180 -19.34 -2.60 0.19
C ARG A 180 -19.98 -3.52 -0.84
N ALA A 181 -19.56 -3.45 -2.10
CA ALA A 181 -20.05 -4.36 -3.13
C ALA A 181 -19.57 -5.80 -2.91
N TYR A 182 -18.38 -5.99 -2.34
CA TYR A 182 -17.74 -7.30 -2.17
C TYR A 182 -17.09 -7.52 -0.79
N PRO A 183 -17.80 -7.38 0.34
CA PRO A 183 -17.18 -7.33 1.66
C PRO A 183 -16.46 -8.62 2.02
N THR A 184 -17.05 -9.79 1.77
CA THR A 184 -16.41 -11.06 2.08
C THR A 184 -15.16 -11.31 1.25
N ARG A 185 -15.16 -10.88 -0.03
CA ARG A 185 -14.00 -11.02 -0.90
C ARG A 185 -12.91 -10.03 -0.55
N THR A 186 -13.25 -8.78 -0.26
CA THR A 186 -12.28 -7.81 0.23
C THR A 186 -11.63 -8.31 1.51
N LEU A 187 -12.41 -8.76 2.50
CA LEU A 187 -11.87 -9.34 3.73
C LEU A 187 -10.96 -10.54 3.46
N ALA A 188 -11.35 -11.46 2.58
CA ALA A 188 -10.51 -12.61 2.19
C ALA A 188 -9.21 -12.16 1.51
N THR A 189 -9.26 -11.15 0.62
CA THR A 189 -8.06 -10.61 -0.02
C THR A 189 -7.14 -9.92 0.98
N LEU A 190 -7.68 -9.19 1.95
CA LEU A 190 -6.90 -8.58 3.03
C LEU A 190 -6.25 -9.64 3.92
N GLY A 191 -7.02 -10.65 4.31
CA GLY A 191 -6.52 -11.77 5.11
C GLY A 191 -5.40 -12.52 4.38
N LEU A 192 -5.55 -12.78 3.08
CA LEU A 192 -4.51 -13.42 2.29
C LEU A 192 -3.28 -12.52 2.13
N ALA A 193 -3.46 -11.23 1.88
CA ALA A 193 -2.37 -10.27 1.81
C ALA A 193 -1.60 -10.19 3.14
N ALA A 194 -2.30 -10.20 4.28
CA ALA A 194 -1.68 -10.24 5.60
C ALA A 194 -0.93 -11.56 5.85
N ALA A 195 -1.52 -12.70 5.50
CA ALA A 195 -0.87 -14.01 5.62
C ALA A 195 0.40 -14.10 4.74
N LEU A 196 0.32 -13.62 3.49
CA LEU A 196 1.47 -13.52 2.58
C LEU A 196 2.53 -12.57 3.15
N SER A 197 2.12 -11.45 3.73
CA SER A 197 3.04 -10.51 4.37
C SER A 197 3.80 -11.15 5.51
N LEU A 198 3.09 -11.87 6.40
CA LEU A 198 3.69 -12.56 7.53
C LEU A 198 4.59 -13.71 7.08
N GLY A 199 4.18 -14.47 6.06
CA GLY A 199 4.97 -15.56 5.50
C GLY A 199 6.27 -15.06 4.84
N VAL A 200 6.17 -14.04 3.98
CA VAL A 200 7.34 -13.43 3.32
C VAL A 200 8.24 -12.73 4.34
N ALA A 201 7.66 -11.97 5.28
CA ALA A 201 8.42 -11.34 6.36
C ALA A 201 9.16 -12.39 7.21
N GLY A 202 8.45 -13.44 7.65
CA GLY A 202 9.02 -14.50 8.49
C GLY A 202 10.14 -15.26 7.79
N ALA A 203 9.92 -15.66 6.54
CA ALA A 203 10.93 -16.35 5.74
C ALA A 203 12.16 -15.46 5.51
N ALA A 204 11.95 -14.23 5.08
CA ALA A 204 13.04 -13.33 4.75
C ALA A 204 13.81 -12.88 6.01
N MET A 205 13.12 -12.69 7.13
CA MET A 205 13.74 -12.42 8.44
C MET A 205 14.50 -13.62 8.99
N GLY A 206 13.97 -14.83 8.85
CA GLY A 206 14.64 -16.05 9.28
C GLY A 206 15.95 -16.25 8.50
N SER A 207 15.89 -16.19 7.17
CA SER A 207 17.08 -16.29 6.31
C SER A 207 18.10 -15.19 6.61
N LEU A 208 17.63 -13.95 6.79
CA LEU A 208 18.50 -12.83 7.12
C LEU A 208 19.17 -13.04 8.49
N ASN A 209 18.42 -13.38 9.54
CA ASN A 209 18.98 -13.61 10.87
C ASN A 209 20.00 -14.76 10.88
N LEU A 210 19.78 -15.83 10.09
CA LEU A 210 20.75 -16.92 9.93
C LEU A 210 22.04 -16.43 9.25
N ALA A 211 21.93 -15.70 8.14
CA ALA A 211 23.09 -15.15 7.45
C ALA A 211 23.87 -14.17 8.33
N LEU A 212 23.15 -13.33 9.08
CA LEU A 212 23.69 -12.37 10.02
C LEU A 212 24.39 -13.05 11.20
N GLY A 213 23.80 -14.11 11.77
CA GLY A 213 24.44 -14.93 12.80
C GLY A 213 25.72 -15.62 12.31
N PHE A 214 25.72 -16.09 11.06
CA PHE A 214 26.92 -16.64 10.44
C PHE A 214 28.03 -15.59 10.29
N VAL A 215 27.69 -14.38 9.84
CA VAL A 215 28.64 -13.26 9.74
C VAL A 215 29.18 -12.87 11.12
N TYR A 216 28.34 -12.82 12.16
CA TYR A 216 28.79 -12.60 13.54
C TYR A 216 29.83 -13.62 13.98
N GLY A 217 29.54 -14.91 13.79
CA GLY A 217 30.46 -15.98 14.19
C GLY A 217 31.76 -16.01 13.38
N LEU A 218 31.73 -15.61 12.10
CA LEU A 218 32.91 -15.63 11.25
C LEU A 218 33.90 -14.48 11.53
N PHE A 219 33.38 -13.31 11.91
CA PHE A 219 34.18 -12.09 12.06
C PHE A 219 34.33 -11.60 13.50
N ASP A 220 33.74 -12.30 14.48
CA ASP A 220 33.73 -11.92 15.89
C ASP A 220 33.29 -10.47 16.11
N LEU A 221 32.25 -10.05 15.38
CA LEU A 221 31.76 -8.68 15.43
C LEU A 221 31.09 -8.41 16.78
N PRO A 222 31.41 -7.29 17.45
CA PRO A 222 30.74 -6.93 18.70
C PRO A 222 29.24 -6.71 18.45
N GLU A 223 28.38 -7.43 19.17
CA GLU A 223 26.92 -7.32 19.10
C GLU A 223 26.42 -5.93 19.52
N ASN A 224 27.18 -5.26 20.38
CA ASN A 224 26.91 -3.92 20.89
C ASN A 224 27.48 -2.80 20.00
N SER A 225 28.14 -3.13 18.89
CA SER A 225 28.63 -2.10 17.98
C SER A 225 27.46 -1.42 17.25
N LEU A 226 27.44 -0.09 17.31
CA LEU A 226 26.44 0.73 16.61
C LEU A 226 26.47 0.51 15.10
N ALA A 227 27.66 0.29 14.52
CA ALA A 227 27.81 -0.02 13.10
C ALA A 227 27.13 -1.36 12.75
N THR A 228 27.29 -2.37 13.61
CA THR A 228 26.64 -3.66 13.42
C THR A 228 25.13 -3.52 13.55
N ALA A 229 24.63 -2.86 14.59
CA ALA A 229 23.19 -2.61 14.75
C ALA A 229 22.59 -1.88 13.53
N PHE A 230 23.29 -0.88 12.98
CA PHE A 230 22.86 -0.13 11.81
C PHE A 230 22.78 -0.98 10.54
N VAL A 231 23.87 -1.67 10.19
CA VAL A 231 23.94 -2.49 8.97
C VAL A 231 22.82 -3.54 8.98
N PHE A 232 22.54 -4.11 10.15
CA PHE A 232 21.56 -5.17 10.33
C PHE A 232 20.14 -4.63 10.27
N ASP A 233 19.87 -3.48 10.89
CA ASP A 233 18.57 -2.80 10.75
C ASP A 233 18.31 -2.36 9.30
N LEU A 234 19.33 -1.85 8.61
CA LEU A 234 19.24 -1.50 7.20
C LEU A 234 18.95 -2.73 6.34
N ALA A 235 19.71 -3.82 6.50
CA ALA A 235 19.50 -5.06 5.78
C ALA A 235 18.08 -5.60 6.01
N ARG A 236 17.63 -5.60 7.27
CA ARG A 236 16.26 -5.98 7.67
C ARG A 236 15.23 -5.14 6.93
N ARG A 237 15.36 -3.82 6.94
CA ARG A 237 14.41 -2.91 6.28
C ARG A 237 14.40 -3.06 4.76
N VAL A 238 15.54 -3.31 4.13
CA VAL A 238 15.63 -3.60 2.68
C VAL A 238 14.91 -4.89 2.37
N VAL A 239 15.16 -5.96 3.12
CA VAL A 239 14.50 -7.26 2.98
C VAL A 239 12.98 -7.14 3.20
N PHE A 240 12.55 -6.34 4.18
CA PHE A 240 11.12 -6.06 4.41
C PHE A 240 10.43 -5.33 3.24
N GLN A 241 11.16 -4.78 2.26
CA GLN A 241 10.54 -4.21 1.05
C GLN A 241 9.99 -5.28 0.09
N CYS A 242 10.37 -6.55 0.24
CA CYS A 242 9.76 -7.65 -0.53
C CYS A 242 8.27 -7.83 -0.21
N VAL A 243 7.86 -7.57 1.04
CA VAL A 243 6.47 -7.71 1.51
C VAL A 243 5.52 -6.73 0.78
N PRO A 244 5.78 -5.41 0.78
CA PRO A 244 4.98 -4.43 0.04
C PRO A 244 4.79 -4.74 -1.43
N VAL A 245 5.83 -5.25 -2.11
CA VAL A 245 5.75 -5.61 -3.53
C VAL A 245 4.73 -6.73 -3.73
N ALA A 246 4.86 -7.82 -2.97
CA ALA A 246 3.95 -8.97 -3.07
C ALA A 246 2.50 -8.56 -2.73
N VAL A 247 2.33 -7.77 -1.68
CA VAL A 247 1.01 -7.27 -1.24
C VAL A 247 0.40 -6.35 -2.29
N ALA A 248 1.14 -5.36 -2.78
CA ALA A 248 0.61 -4.35 -3.69
C ALA A 248 0.16 -4.96 -5.02
N VAL A 249 0.91 -5.91 -5.58
CA VAL A 249 0.50 -6.59 -6.83
C VAL A 249 -0.76 -7.42 -6.62
N TYR A 250 -0.84 -8.16 -5.51
CA TYR A 250 -2.05 -8.91 -5.18
C TYR A 250 -3.26 -7.99 -4.99
N TRP A 251 -3.04 -6.87 -4.30
CA TRP A 251 -4.07 -5.86 -4.03
C TRP A 251 -4.56 -5.16 -5.30
N TRP A 252 -3.65 -4.91 -6.25
CA TRP A 252 -3.99 -4.40 -7.57
C TRP A 252 -4.95 -5.32 -8.31
N VAL A 253 -4.64 -6.62 -8.37
CA VAL A 253 -5.49 -7.56 -9.09
C VAL A 253 -6.88 -7.65 -8.45
N ALA A 254 -6.96 -7.65 -7.11
CA ALA A 254 -8.23 -7.56 -6.40
C ALA A 254 -9.00 -6.27 -6.76
N TYR A 255 -8.31 -5.14 -6.77
CA TYR A 255 -8.88 -3.84 -7.15
C TYR A 255 -9.43 -3.87 -8.58
N ALA A 256 -8.62 -4.28 -9.56
CA ALA A 256 -9.00 -4.34 -10.97
C ALA A 256 -10.22 -5.26 -11.20
N GLU A 257 -10.24 -6.42 -10.56
CA GLU A 257 -11.38 -7.34 -10.63
C GLU A 257 -12.67 -6.77 -10.02
N PHE A 258 -12.57 -6.02 -8.92
CA PHE A 258 -13.72 -5.41 -8.27
C PHE A 258 -14.22 -4.21 -9.07
N ALA A 259 -13.31 -3.36 -9.54
CA ALA A 259 -13.61 -2.20 -10.37
C ALA A 259 -14.35 -2.59 -11.65
N ALA A 260 -13.85 -3.60 -12.38
CA ALA A 260 -14.48 -4.09 -13.62
C ALA A 260 -15.93 -4.59 -13.41
N LYS A 261 -16.27 -5.13 -12.23
CA LYS A 261 -17.61 -5.65 -11.94
C LYS A 261 -18.59 -4.60 -11.42
N VAL A 262 -18.09 -3.57 -10.75
CA VAL A 262 -18.90 -2.45 -10.26
C VAL A 262 -19.14 -1.42 -11.36
N ARG A 263 -18.18 -1.24 -12.28
CA ARG A 263 -18.18 -0.17 -13.30
C ARG A 263 -17.84 -0.72 -14.68
N PRO A 264 -18.73 -1.53 -15.28
CA PRO A 264 -18.49 -2.13 -16.59
C PRO A 264 -18.33 -1.09 -17.71
N GLU A 265 -18.97 0.09 -17.58
CA GLU A 265 -18.92 1.16 -18.60
C GLU A 265 -17.51 1.78 -18.77
N LYS A 266 -16.63 1.68 -17.77
CA LYS A 266 -15.26 2.20 -17.86
C LYS A 266 -14.23 1.19 -18.36
N SER A 267 -14.60 -0.08 -18.59
CA SER A 267 -13.61 -1.14 -18.79
C SER A 267 -13.14 -1.35 -20.25
N GLY A 268 -13.56 -0.51 -21.19
CA GLY A 268 -13.26 -0.67 -22.63
C GLY A 268 -12.00 0.07 -23.07
N ASP A 269 -12.05 1.41 -23.07
CA ASP A 269 -10.97 2.27 -23.61
C ASP A 269 -10.62 3.48 -22.71
N GLU A 270 -11.45 3.84 -21.72
CA GLU A 270 -11.26 5.08 -20.94
C GLU A 270 -10.39 4.95 -19.67
N ILE A 271 -9.95 3.74 -19.30
CA ILE A 271 -8.81 3.58 -18.36
C ILE A 271 -7.49 3.59 -19.16
N GLU A 272 -7.48 4.21 -20.33
CA GLU A 272 -6.29 4.93 -20.77
C GLU A 272 -5.99 5.96 -19.69
N LEU A 273 -5.03 5.58 -18.84
CA LEU A 273 -4.37 6.40 -17.83
C LEU A 273 -4.39 7.86 -18.31
N ILE A 274 -5.30 8.69 -17.76
CA ILE A 274 -5.48 10.08 -18.15
C ILE A 274 -4.08 10.68 -18.25
N ALA A 275 -3.72 10.98 -19.50
CA ALA A 275 -2.38 10.94 -20.05
C ALA A 275 -1.29 11.53 -19.14
N LEU A 276 -0.19 10.76 -19.05
CA LEU A 276 1.15 11.30 -18.85
C LEU A 276 1.78 11.58 -20.21
#